data_AF-A0A0Q4QLZ2-F1
#
_entry.id   AF-A0A0Q4QLZ2-F1
#
_cell.length_a   1.000
_cell.length_b   1.000
_cell.length_c   1.000
_cell.angle_alpha   90.00
_cell.angle_beta   90.00
_cell.angle_gamma   90.00
#
_symmetry.space_group_name_H-M   'P 1'
#
loop_
_entity.id
_entity.type
_entity.pdbx_description
1 polymer ?
#
loop_
_entity_poly.entity_id
_entity_poly.type
_entity_poly.pdbx_seq_one_letter_code
_entity_poly.pdbx_strand_id
1 'polypeptide(L)'
;MSDWFRDNNNLLAGLILWAAALLWLAGIQPRLKESAWYHVSFVEGGLMYDRMPDEAACRASVADNTTACLSGAELDGNGSGH
;
A
#
# COMPACT_ATOMS: atom_id res chain seq x y z
N MET A 1 3.89 -40.11 2.65
CA MET A 1 3.87 -38.63 2.66
C MET A 1 4.90 -38.05 1.69
N SER A 2 6.11 -38.63 1.58
CA SER A 2 7.14 -38.26 0.59
C SER A 2 6.68 -38.38 -0.87
N ASP A 3 5.87 -39.38 -1.19
CA ASP A 3 5.43 -39.63 -2.57
C ASP A 3 4.56 -38.49 -3.10
N TRP A 4 3.68 -37.95 -2.25
CA TRP A 4 2.85 -36.80 -2.61
C TRP A 4 3.69 -35.55 -2.91
N PHE A 5 4.71 -35.27 -2.09
CA PHE A 5 5.62 -34.14 -2.34
C PHE A 5 6.41 -34.31 -3.64
N ARG A 6 6.82 -35.54 -3.96
CA ARG A 6 7.55 -35.83 -5.20
C ARG A 6 6.65 -35.67 -6.42
N ASP A 7 5.42 -36.16 -6.35
CA ASP A 7 4.45 -36.10 -7.46
C ASP A 7 3.94 -34.68 -7.70
N ASN A 8 3.94 -33.83 -6.67
CA ASN A 8 3.46 -32.44 -6.72
C ASN A 8 4.60 -31.39 -6.69
N ASN A 9 5.86 -31.82 -6.85
CA ASN A 9 7.03 -30.94 -6.72
C ASN A 9 6.96 -29.71 -7.65
N ASN A 10 6.47 -29.90 -8.87
CA ASN A 10 6.31 -28.80 -9.83
C ASN A 10 5.22 -27.79 -9.40
N LEU A 11 4.12 -28.28 -8.81
CA LEU A 11 3.06 -27.42 -8.28
C LEU A 11 3.55 -26.62 -7.08
N LEU A 12 4.30 -27.25 -6.18
CA LEU A 12 4.92 -26.58 -5.03
C LEU A 12 5.93 -25.53 -5.46
N ALA A 13 6.81 -25.84 -6.41
CA ALA A 13 7.73 -24.87 -6.98
C ALA A 13 6.99 -23.68 -7.61
N GLY A 14 5.91 -23.94 -8.34
CA GLY A 14 5.03 -22.91 -8.89
C GLY A 14 4.39 -22.04 -7.82
N LEU A 15 3.87 -22.63 -6.74
CA LEU A 15 3.28 -21.90 -5.62
C LEU A 15 4.30 -21.03 -4.88
N ILE A 16 5.52 -21.52 -4.69
CA ILE A 16 6.61 -20.75 -4.07
C ILE A 16 6.96 -19.54 -4.94
N LEU A 17 7.09 -19.73 -6.26
CA LEU A 17 7.36 -18.64 -7.19
C LEU A 17 6.23 -17.62 -7.21
N TRP A 18 4.98 -18.07 -7.18
CA TRP A 18 3.81 -17.20 -7.06
C TRP A 18 3.79 -16.41 -5.76
N ALA A 19 4.06 -17.06 -4.62
CA ALA A 19 4.14 -16.39 -3.32
C ALA A 19 5.26 -15.34 -3.30
N ALA A 20 6.43 -15.67 -3.85
CA ALA A 20 7.54 -14.73 -3.98
C ALA A 20 7.19 -13.53 -4.88
N ALA A 21 6.48 -13.76 -6.00
CA ALA A 21 6.03 -12.70 -6.87
C ALA A 21 5.01 -11.77 -6.17
N LEU A 22 4.08 -12.32 -5.40
CA LEU A 22 3.12 -11.53 -4.62
C LEU A 22 3.82 -10.70 -3.54
N LEU A 23 4.78 -11.28 -2.83
CA LEU A 23 5.59 -10.55 -1.84
C LEU A 23 6.40 -9.43 -2.48
N TRP A 24 6.97 -9.67 -3.66
CA TRP A 24 7.69 -8.65 -4.43
C TRP A 24 6.76 -7.50 -4.81
N LEU A 25 5.57 -7.79 -5.35
CA LEU A 25 4.58 -6.78 -5.73
C LEU A 25 4.09 -5.98 -4.53
N ALA A 26 3.85 -6.65 -3.40
CA ALA A 26 3.49 -5.99 -2.14
C ALA A 26 4.61 -5.06 -1.63
N GLY A 27 5.87 -5.38 -1.90
CA GLY A 27 7.01 -4.52 -1.55
C GLY A 27 7.18 -3.27 -2.42
N ILE A 28 6.56 -3.23 -3.62
CA ILE A 28 6.59 -2.06 -4.51
C ILE A 28 5.44 -1.11 -4.14
N GLN A 29 5.32 -0.74 -2.86
CA GLN A 29 4.46 0.40 -2.53
C GLN A 29 5.22 1.70 -2.83
N PRO A 30 4.60 2.68 -3.50
CA PRO A 30 5.22 3.98 -3.72
C PRO A 30 5.58 4.59 -2.37
N ARG A 31 6.87 4.86 -2.15
CA ARG A 31 7.30 5.52 -0.91
C ARG A 31 6.69 6.91 -0.83
N LEU A 32 6.07 7.19 0.31
CA LEU A 32 5.58 8.53 0.63
C LEU A 32 6.79 9.46 0.69
N LYS A 33 6.74 10.54 -0.09
CA LYS A 33 7.67 11.66 0.07
C LYS A 33 7.19 12.54 1.21
N GLU A 34 8.02 12.70 2.24
CA GLU A 34 7.72 13.53 3.42
C GLU A 34 7.29 14.96 3.06
N SER A 35 7.94 15.56 2.07
CA SER A 35 7.68 16.93 1.61
C SER A 35 6.45 17.09 0.71
N ALA A 36 5.72 16.01 0.44
CA ALA A 36 4.54 16.03 -0.42
C ALA A 36 3.25 16.02 0.38
N TRP A 37 2.17 16.47 -0.24
CA TRP A 37 0.83 16.47 0.33
C TRP A 37 -0.02 15.36 -0.31
N TYR A 38 -0.86 14.74 0.51
CA TYR A 38 -1.72 13.64 0.10
C TYR A 38 -3.14 13.89 0.56
N HIS A 39 -4.07 13.67 -0.34
CA HIS A 39 -5.46 13.49 -0.03
C HIS A 39 -5.69 12.03 0.36
N VAL A 40 -6.24 11.83 1.54
CA VAL A 40 -6.46 10.52 2.15
C VAL A 40 -7.95 10.29 2.25
N SER A 41 -8.43 9.24 1.59
CA SER A 41 -9.84 8.87 1.61
C SER A 41 -9.98 7.40 1.95
N PHE A 42 -11.02 7.05 2.71
CA PHE A 42 -11.40 5.66 2.92
C PHE A 42 -12.34 5.21 1.80
N VAL A 43 -11.92 4.19 1.06
CA VAL A 43 -12.76 3.49 0.08
C VAL A 43 -13.08 2.09 0.63
N GLU A 44 -14.14 1.45 0.13
CA GLU A 44 -14.55 0.12 0.60
C GLU A 44 -13.38 -0.89 0.53
N GLY A 45 -12.76 -1.14 1.69
CA GLY A 45 -11.64 -2.08 1.83
C GLY A 45 -10.25 -1.47 1.99
N GLY A 46 -10.08 -0.13 2.02
CA GLY A 46 -8.75 0.44 2.26
C GLY A 46 -8.62 1.95 2.28
N LEU A 47 -7.43 2.41 2.67
CA LEU A 47 -7.01 3.81 2.59
C LEU A 47 -6.40 4.06 1.20
N MET A 48 -6.88 5.11 0.53
CA MET A 48 -6.30 5.63 -0.70
C MET A 48 -5.53 6.91 -0.42
N TYR A 49 -4.38 7.07 -1.08
CA TYR A 49 -3.49 8.21 -0.94
C TYR A 49 -3.25 8.85 -2.32
N ASP A 50 -3.89 9.97 -2.58
CA ASP A 50 -3.72 10.72 -3.82
C ASP A 50 -2.74 11.87 -3.62
N ARG A 51 -1.67 11.88 -4.42
CA ARG A 51 -0.63 12.92 -4.34
C ARG A 51 -1.16 14.25 -4.89
N MET A 52 -1.07 15.29 -4.07
CA MET A 52 -1.48 16.65 -4.42
C MET A 52 -0.28 17.52 -4.80
N PRO A 53 -0.49 18.58 -5.63
CA PRO A 53 0.58 19.46 -6.06
C PRO A 53 1.15 20.30 -4.90
N ASP A 54 0.30 20.74 -3.97
CA ASP A 54 0.65 21.54 -2.80
C ASP A 54 -0.40 21.42 -1.68
N GLU A 55 -0.12 22.06 -0.54
CA GLU A 55 -0.99 22.08 0.64
C GLU A 55 -2.34 22.75 0.36
N ALA A 56 -2.34 23.85 -0.41
CA ALA A 56 -3.55 24.62 -0.66
C ALA A 56 -4.54 23.82 -1.51
N ALA A 57 -4.05 23.15 -2.55
CA ALA A 57 -4.83 22.24 -3.38
C ALA A 57 -5.38 21.06 -2.56
N CYS A 58 -4.56 20.50 -1.67
CA CYS A 58 -4.95 19.38 -0.81
C CYS A 58 -6.03 19.78 0.22
N ARG A 59 -5.92 20.95 0.86
CA ARG A 59 -6.94 21.45 1.78
C ARG A 59 -8.24 21.81 1.05
N ALA A 60 -8.15 22.34 -0.16
CA ALA A 60 -9.31 22.67 -0.97
C ALA A 60 -10.11 21.44 -1.44
N SER A 61 -9.46 20.26 -1.54
CA SER A 61 -10.12 19.02 -1.93
C SER A 61 -10.82 18.29 -0.77
N VAL A 62 -10.64 18.73 0.47
CA VAL A 62 -11.35 18.16 1.64
C VAL A 62 -12.79 18.66 1.61
N ALA A 63 -13.67 17.87 1.01
CA ALA A 63 -15.08 18.21 0.89
C ALA A 63 -15.91 17.69 2.08
N ASP A 64 -15.51 16.57 2.68
CA ASP A 64 -16.30 15.83 3.67
C ASP A 64 -15.43 15.28 4.83
N ASN A 65 -16.07 14.92 5.94
CA ASN A 65 -15.41 14.30 7.12
C ASN A 65 -14.79 12.92 6.85
N THR A 66 -14.98 12.35 5.65
CA THR A 66 -14.42 11.06 5.23
C THR A 66 -13.09 11.23 4.48
N THR A 67 -12.65 12.47 4.30
CA THR A 67 -11.42 12.84 3.59
C THR A 67 -10.51 13.65 4.50
N ALA A 68 -9.22 13.39 4.43
CA ALA A 68 -8.20 14.13 5.17
C ALA A 68 -7.11 14.62 4.22
N CYS A 69 -6.54 15.79 4.51
CA CYS A 69 -5.34 16.28 3.85
C CYS A 69 -4.17 16.12 4.81
N LEU A 70 -3.18 15.32 4.45
CA LEU A 70 -2.02 15.01 5.28
C LEU A 70 -0.72 15.15 4.48
N SER A 71 0.33 15.63 5.13
CA SER A 71 1.69 15.60 4.57
C SER A 71 2.27 14.18 4.60
N GLY A 72 3.25 13.91 3.75
CA GLY A 72 3.94 12.62 3.76
C GLY A 72 4.64 12.32 5.09
N ALA A 73 5.09 13.36 5.79
CA ALA A 73 5.69 13.21 7.12
C ALA A 73 4.67 12.71 8.16
N GLU A 74 3.43 13.20 8.10
CA GLU A 74 2.35 12.74 8.98
C GLU A 74 1.92 11.29 8.67
N LEU A 75 2.03 10.88 7.41
CA LEU A 75 1.68 9.53 6.96
C LEU A 75 2.75 8.49 7.29
N ASP A 76 4.03 8.83 7.16
CA ASP A 76 5.15 7.93 7.49
C ASP A 76 5.22 7.62 9.00
N GLY A 77 4.90 8.62 9.84
CA GLY A 77 4.78 8.44 11.29
C GLY A 77 3.57 7.61 11.73
N ASN A 78 2.54 7.48 10.91
CA ASN A 78 1.35 6.68 11.21
C ASN A 78 1.44 5.24 10.66
N GLY A 79 2.32 5.00 9.68
CA GLY A 79 2.61 3.68 9.10
C GLY A 79 3.66 2.86 9.83
N SER A 80 4.28 3.39 10.89
CA SER A 80 5.38 2.77 11.66
C SER A 80 4.95 2.21 13.03
N GLY A 81 3.64 2.04 13.25
CA GLY A 81 3.10 1.40 14.46
C GLY A 81 3.01 -0.13 14.35
N HIS A 82 4.05 -0.82 14.85
CA HIS A 82 4.20 -2.27 15.09
C HIS A 82 4.38 -3.21 13.88
#